data_AF-A0A356QQT4-F1
#
_entry.id   AF-A0A356QQT4-F1
#
_cell.length_a   1.000
_cell.length_b   1.000
_cell.length_c   1.000
_cell.angle_alpha   90.00
_cell.angle_beta   90.00
_cell.angle_gamma   90.00
#
_symmetry.space_group_name_H-M   'P 1'
#
loop_
_entity.id
_entity.type
_entity.pdbx_description
1 polymer ?
#
loop_
_entity_poly.entity_id
_entity_poly.type
_entity_poly.pdbx_seq_one_letter_code
_entity_poly.pdbx_strand_id
1 'polypeptide(L)'
;MRLPIQRGSLTLRFAGFAIALVQIGLPPEIVRAEEPLSYNEHIRPILVENCFSCHGADSASRKADLRLDRRDDAIEYGAIIAGDPDSTVLLDRIYSDDPEEVMP
;
A
#
# COMPACT_ATOMS: atom_id res chain seq x y z
N MET A 1 68.17 -34.75 -10.98
CA MET A 1 66.95 -35.59 -10.92
C MET A 1 66.04 -35.01 -9.84
N ARG A 2 65.03 -34.21 -10.23
CA ARG A 2 64.09 -33.54 -9.30
C ARG A 2 62.70 -34.13 -9.54
N LEU A 3 62.14 -34.83 -8.54
CA LEU A 3 60.72 -35.18 -8.52
C LEU A 3 59.97 -34.16 -7.65
N PRO A 4 58.90 -33.51 -8.16
CA PRO A 4 58.04 -32.67 -7.35
C PRO A 4 57.02 -33.54 -6.61
N ILE A 5 57.02 -33.46 -5.27
CA ILE A 5 56.02 -34.07 -4.40
C ILE A 5 54.78 -33.15 -4.42
N GLN A 6 53.66 -33.67 -4.92
CA GLN A 6 52.40 -32.95 -5.06
C GLN A 6 51.70 -32.83 -3.69
N ARG A 7 51.68 -31.62 -3.13
CA ARG A 7 50.94 -31.24 -1.92
C ARG A 7 49.44 -31.11 -2.25
N GLY A 8 48.68 -32.19 -2.10
CA GLY A 8 47.22 -32.16 -2.19
C GLY A 8 46.58 -31.75 -0.86
N SER A 9 46.09 -30.52 -0.78
CA SER A 9 45.31 -29.99 0.36
C SER A 9 44.02 -30.79 0.55
N LEU A 10 44.03 -31.66 1.57
CA LEU A 10 42.87 -32.45 2.02
C LEU A 10 41.78 -31.58 2.67
N THR A 11 42.12 -30.35 3.06
CA THR A 11 41.23 -29.38 3.70
C THR A 11 40.14 -28.81 2.78
N LEU A 12 40.34 -28.80 1.46
CA LEU A 12 39.36 -28.22 0.52
C LEU A 12 38.10 -29.07 0.31
N ARG A 13 38.13 -30.37 0.62
CA ARG A 13 37.00 -31.29 0.37
C ARG A 13 35.93 -31.28 1.46
N PHE A 14 36.30 -30.96 2.71
CA PHE A 14 35.34 -30.93 3.83
C PHE A 14 34.59 -29.59 3.93
N ALA A 15 35.20 -28.48 3.49
CA ALA A 15 34.55 -27.16 3.47
C ALA A 15 33.37 -27.08 2.48
N GLY A 16 33.43 -27.81 1.36
CA GLY A 16 32.35 -27.83 0.36
C GLY A 16 31.07 -28.54 0.83
N PHE A 17 31.18 -29.53 1.73
CA PHE A 17 30.02 -30.32 2.18
C PHE A 17 29.22 -29.61 3.29
N ALA A 18 29.87 -28.77 4.10
CA ALA A 18 29.21 -27.98 5.13
C ALA A 18 28.37 -26.82 4.54
N ILE A 19 28.82 -26.22 3.44
CA ILE A 19 28.10 -25.12 2.76
C ILE A 19 26.83 -25.63 2.06
N ALA A 20 26.86 -26.86 1.53
CA ALA A 20 25.70 -27.47 0.87
C ALA A 20 24.54 -27.82 1.83
N LEU A 21 24.84 -28.13 3.10
CA LEU A 21 23.80 -28.46 4.10
C LEU A 21 23.09 -27.22 4.66
N VAL A 22 23.74 -26.05 4.65
CA VAL A 22 23.14 -24.78 5.11
C VAL A 22 22.05 -24.27 4.14
N GLN A 23 22.12 -24.60 2.85
CA GLN A 23 21.17 -24.11 1.85
C GLN A 23 19.82 -24.86 1.84
N ILE A 24 19.73 -26.05 2.44
CA ILE A 24 18.49 -26.85 2.45
C ILE A 24 17.52 -26.38 3.56
N GLY A 25 17.99 -25.60 4.54
CA GLY A 25 17.21 -25.16 5.68
C GLY A 25 16.49 -23.82 5.55
N LEU A 26 16.67 -23.08 4.45
CA LEU A 26 15.95 -21.82 4.27
C LEU A 26 14.50 -22.10 3.84
N PRO A 27 13.49 -21.60 4.60
CA PRO A 27 12.11 -21.64 4.12
C PRO A 27 12.03 -20.81 2.82
N PRO A 28 11.23 -21.23 1.84
CA PRO A 28 10.98 -20.40 0.67
C PRO A 28 10.41 -19.06 1.14
N GLU A 29 10.99 -17.97 0.65
CA GLU A 29 10.40 -16.65 0.80
C GLU A 29 9.11 -16.63 -0.01
N ILE A 30 7.97 -16.76 0.69
CA ILE A 30 6.67 -16.66 0.05
C ILE A 30 6.45 -15.18 -0.24
N VAL A 31 6.77 -14.80 -1.47
CA VAL A 31 6.38 -13.50 -2.03
C VAL A 31 4.85 -13.52 -2.14
N ARG A 32 4.18 -12.84 -1.22
CA ARG A 32 2.74 -12.65 -1.27
C ARG A 32 2.48 -11.55 -2.30
N ALA A 33 1.61 -11.82 -3.27
CA ALA A 33 1.12 -10.77 -4.15
C ALA A 33 0.41 -9.71 -3.32
N GLU A 34 0.58 -8.44 -3.70
CA GLU A 34 -0.11 -7.34 -3.04
C GLU A 34 -1.62 -7.53 -3.19
N GLU A 35 -2.34 -7.49 -2.07
CA GLU A 35 -3.78 -7.70 -2.08
C GLU A 35 -4.47 -6.54 -2.83
N PRO A 36 -5.48 -6.83 -3.66
CA PRO A 36 -6.14 -5.80 -4.45
C PRO A 36 -6.85 -4.79 -3.54
N LEU A 37 -6.85 -3.52 -3.96
CA LEU A 37 -7.55 -2.46 -3.23
C LEU A 37 -9.07 -2.71 -3.24
N SER A 38 -9.60 -3.02 -2.06
CA SER A 38 -11.04 -3.05 -1.77
C SER A 38 -11.54 -1.71 -1.20
N TYR A 39 -12.58 -1.13 -1.81
CA TYR A 39 -13.19 0.10 -1.30
C TYR A 39 -13.73 -0.05 0.13
N ASN A 40 -14.44 -1.15 0.40
CA ASN A 40 -15.11 -1.34 1.69
C ASN A 40 -14.14 -1.60 2.85
N GLU A 41 -12.98 -2.20 2.56
CA GLU A 41 -11.99 -2.56 3.57
C GLU A 41 -10.94 -1.46 3.75
N HIS A 42 -10.52 -0.79 2.67
CA HIS A 42 -9.42 0.16 2.73
C HIS A 42 -9.86 1.63 2.69
N ILE A 43 -10.91 1.98 1.95
CA ILE A 43 -11.26 3.38 1.67
C ILE A 43 -12.43 3.86 2.54
N ARG A 44 -13.51 3.08 2.59
CA ARG A 44 -14.72 3.44 3.32
C ARG A 44 -14.47 3.73 4.81
N PRO A 45 -13.63 2.97 5.55
CA PRO A 45 -13.36 3.28 6.95
C PRO A 45 -12.74 4.68 7.14
N ILE A 46 -11.83 5.08 6.25
CA ILE A 46 -11.18 6.39 6.27
C ILE A 46 -12.22 7.50 6.07
N LEU A 47 -13.12 7.34 5.09
CA LEU A 47 -14.17 8.32 4.80
C LEU A 47 -15.21 8.40 5.92
N VAL A 48 -15.54 7.29 6.57
CA VAL A 48 -16.44 7.25 7.72
C VAL A 48 -15.87 8.07 8.88
N GLU A 49 -14.58 7.89 9.16
CA GLU A 49 -13.92 8.56 10.28
C GLU A 49 -13.72 10.06 10.02
N ASN A 50 -13.34 10.44 8.79
CA ASN A 50 -12.86 11.79 8.52
C ASN A 50 -13.82 12.68 7.74
N CYS A 51 -14.82 12.12 7.03
CA CYS A 51 -15.62 12.89 6.07
C CYS A 51 -17.15 12.79 6.28
N PHE A 52 -17.67 11.61 6.59
CA PHE A 52 -19.12 11.37 6.57
C PHE A 52 -19.90 12.06 7.69
N SER A 53 -19.24 12.51 8.75
CA SER A 53 -19.89 13.31 9.81
C SER A 53 -20.47 14.62 9.26
N CYS A 54 -19.76 15.27 8.33
CA CYS A 54 -20.16 16.53 7.69
C CYS A 54 -20.65 16.37 6.25
N HIS A 55 -20.26 15.31 5.54
CA HIS A 55 -20.59 15.11 4.12
C HIS A 55 -21.25 13.74 3.86
N GLY A 56 -21.98 13.21 4.85
CA GLY A 56 -22.63 11.90 4.77
C GLY A 56 -24.16 11.97 4.83
N ALA A 57 -24.75 10.87 5.32
CA ALA A 57 -26.20 10.66 5.26
C ALA A 57 -27.02 11.61 6.15
N ASP A 58 -26.48 12.08 7.27
CA ASP A 58 -27.21 12.97 8.17
C ASP A 58 -27.41 14.36 7.53
N SER A 59 -28.65 14.74 7.25
CA SER A 59 -28.97 16.04 6.67
C SER A 59 -28.80 17.20 7.65
N ALA A 60 -28.86 16.94 8.97
CA ALA A 60 -28.76 17.99 9.98
C ALA A 60 -27.32 18.52 10.13
N SER A 61 -26.31 17.66 9.94
CA SER A 61 -24.90 18.03 9.99
C SER A 61 -24.29 18.30 8.60
N ARG A 62 -25.05 18.08 7.52
CA ARG A 62 -24.52 18.09 6.16
C ARG A 62 -24.07 19.48 5.71
N LYS A 63 -22.79 19.59 5.38
CA LYS A 63 -22.20 20.77 4.76
C LYS A 63 -22.27 20.67 3.25
N ALA A 64 -22.50 21.81 2.60
CA ALA A 64 -22.51 21.98 1.14
C ALA A 64 -23.49 21.05 0.38
N ASP A 65 -24.47 20.47 1.08
CA ASP A 65 -25.38 19.43 0.57
C ASP A 65 -24.67 18.24 -0.11
N LEU A 66 -23.40 18.03 0.21
CA LEU A 66 -22.56 17.02 -0.43
C LEU A 66 -22.72 15.66 0.26
N ARG A 67 -22.88 14.62 -0.56
CA ARG A 67 -23.03 13.20 -0.17
C ARG A 67 -21.85 12.35 -0.62
N LEU A 68 -20.74 12.37 0.13
CA LEU A 68 -19.57 11.53 -0.14
C LEU A 68 -19.82 10.04 0.14
N ASP A 69 -20.88 9.70 0.89
CA ASP A 69 -21.28 8.32 1.15
C ASP A 69 -22.01 7.66 -0.03
N ARG A 70 -22.41 8.44 -1.04
CA ARG A 70 -23.08 7.97 -2.25
C ARG A 70 -22.22 8.29 -3.46
N ARG A 71 -21.78 7.25 -4.16
CA ARG A 71 -20.88 7.37 -5.31
C ARG A 71 -21.41 8.35 -6.37
N ASP A 72 -22.66 8.16 -6.78
CA ASP A 72 -23.23 8.93 -7.90
C ASP A 72 -23.38 10.40 -7.52
N ASP A 73 -23.87 10.70 -6.31
CA ASP A 73 -23.98 12.05 -5.79
C ASP A 73 -22.59 12.74 -5.69
N ALA A 74 -21.55 12.03 -5.23
CA ALA A 74 -20.19 12.58 -5.13
C ALA A 74 -19.57 12.90 -6.50
N ILE A 75 -19.88 12.09 -7.52
CA ILE A 75 -19.44 12.32 -8.90
C ILE A 75 -20.23 13.46 -9.54
N GLU A 76 -21.55 13.48 -9.36
CA GLU A 76 -22.42 14.54 -9.89
C GLU A 76 -22.06 15.92 -9.30
N TYR A 77 -21.75 15.96 -8.01
CA TYR A 77 -21.26 17.16 -7.35
C TYR A 77 -19.89 17.62 -7.88
N GLY A 78 -19.12 16.71 -8.52
CA GLY A 78 -17.75 16.97 -8.95
C GLY A 78 -16.71 16.86 -7.83
N ALA A 79 -17.09 16.28 -6.68
CA ALA A 79 -16.15 16.06 -5.58
C ALA A 79 -15.15 14.93 -5.91
N ILE A 80 -15.54 13.97 -6.74
CA ILE A 80 -14.70 12.83 -7.17
C ILE A 80 -14.81 12.64 -8.68
N ILE A 81 -13.67 12.51 -9.36
CA ILE A 81 -13.62 12.16 -10.78
C ILE A 81 -13.10 10.72 -10.92
N ALA A 82 -13.95 9.82 -11.42
CA ALA A 82 -13.64 8.40 -11.51
C ALA A 82 -12.50 8.15 -12.50
N GLY A 83 -11.39 7.58 -12.01
CA GLY A 83 -10.22 7.24 -12.82
C GLY A 83 -9.24 8.40 -13.03
N ASP A 84 -9.52 9.57 -12.46
CA ASP A 84 -8.65 10.75 -12.54
C ASP A 84 -8.48 11.39 -11.15
N PRO A 85 -7.52 10.90 -10.34
CA PRO A 85 -7.25 11.45 -9.02
C PRO A 85 -6.72 12.89 -9.09
N ASP A 86 -5.96 13.24 -10.12
CA ASP A 86 -5.32 14.56 -10.22
C ASP A 86 -6.34 15.68 -10.45
N SER A 87 -7.50 15.36 -11.03
CA SER A 87 -8.61 16.29 -11.21
C SER A 87 -9.68 16.20 -10.10
N THR A 88 -9.44 15.44 -9.02
CA THR A 88 -10.42 15.20 -7.94
C THR A 88 -10.30 16.24 -6.82
N VAL A 89 -11.31 17.11 -6.69
CA VAL A 89 -11.38 18.18 -5.68
C VAL A 89 -11.28 17.68 -4.24
N LEU A 90 -11.80 16.48 -3.94
CA LEU A 90 -11.66 15.88 -2.62
C LEU A 90 -10.19 15.77 -2.20
N LEU A 91 -9.29 15.44 -3.12
CA LEU A 91 -7.86 15.31 -2.82
C LEU A 91 -7.21 16.69 -2.62
N ASP A 92 -7.63 17.71 -3.38
CA ASP A 92 -7.17 19.09 -3.17
C ASP A 92 -7.45 19.56 -1.74
N ARG A 93 -8.62 19.23 -1.19
CA ARG A 93 -8.99 19.57 0.19
C ARG A 93 -8.18 18.81 1.25
N ILE A 94 -7.69 17.61 0.91
CA ILE A 94 -6.85 16.82 1.82
C ILE A 94 -5.41 17.35 1.82
N TYR A 95 -4.92 17.80 0.66
CA TYR A 95 -3.54 18.24 0.49
C TYR A 95 -3.35 19.76 0.63
N SER A 96 -4.41 20.54 0.79
CA SER A 96 -4.31 21.99 0.97
C SER A 96 -3.59 22.36 2.27
N ASP A 97 -2.72 23.36 2.20
CA ASP A 97 -2.08 24.00 3.36
C ASP A 97 -2.88 25.21 3.89
N ASP A 98 -3.95 25.61 3.18
CA ASP A 98 -4.79 26.74 3.60
C ASP A 98 -5.77 26.28 4.70
N PRO A 99 -5.73 26.85 5.91
CA PRO A 99 -6.61 26.47 7.01
C PRO A 99 -8.11 26.69 6.73
N GLU A 100 -8.46 27.52 5.76
CA GLU A 100 -9.87 27.75 5.36
C GLU A 100 -10.34 26.75 4.29
N GLU A 101 -9.43 26.06 3.61
CA GLU A 101 -9.76 25.10 2.55
C GLU A 101 -9.54 23.65 2.98
N VAL A 102 -8.53 23.40 3.81
CA VAL A 102 -8.14 22.06 4.29
C VAL A 102 -9.27 21.44 5.12
N MET A 103 -9.59 20.19 4.80
CA MET A 103 -10.56 19.40 5.58
C MET A 103 -9.82 18.63 6.70
N PRO A 104 -10.48 18.31 7.84
CA PRO A 104 -11.91 17.95 7.96
C PRO A 104 -12.92 19.10 8.01
#